data_AF-A0A6B3F7A8-F1
#
_entry.id   AF-A0A6B3F7A8-F1
#
_cell.length_a   1.000
_cell.length_b   1.000
_cell.length_c   1.000
_cell.angle_alpha   90.00
_cell.angle_beta   90.00
_cell.angle_gamma   90.00
#
_symmetry.space_group_name_H-M   'P 1'
#
loop_
_entity.id
_entity.type
_entity.pdbx_description
1 polymer ?
#
loop_
_entity_poly.entity_id
_entity_poly.type
_entity_poly.pdbx_seq_one_letter_code
_entity_poly.pdbx_strand_id
1 'polypeptide(L)'
;IDTLVKLMEDQRDEVVVIVAGYTAEMERFLAVNPGVASRFSRTITFGDYGPEELLRIVEQQAEEHEYELADGTGEALLKYFTAIP
;
A
#
# COMPACT_ATOMS: atom_id res chain seq x y z
N ILE A 1 0.75 6.55 22.07
CA ILE A 1 -0.58 6.59 21.42
C ILE A 1 -1.39 7.78 21.93
N ASP A 2 -1.47 8.01 23.24
CA ASP A 2 -2.26 9.12 23.81
C ASP A 2 -1.87 10.52 23.29
N THR A 3 -0.57 10.77 23.07
CA THR A 3 -0.10 12.02 22.44
C THR A 3 -0.63 12.20 21.02
N LEU A 4 -0.74 11.11 20.25
CA LEU A 4 -1.28 11.14 18.88
C LEU A 4 -2.78 11.42 18.90
N VAL A 5 -3.53 10.75 19.78
CA VAL A 5 -4.97 10.97 19.93
C VAL A 5 -5.26 12.42 20.34
N LYS A 6 -4.49 12.94 21.29
CA LYS A 6 -4.61 14.34 21.73
C LYS A 6 -4.32 15.32 20.59
N LEU A 7 -3.29 15.07 19.78
CA LEU A 7 -3.00 15.90 18.60
C LEU A 7 -4.16 15.88 17.60
N MET A 8 -4.71 14.70 17.30
CA MET A 8 -5.85 14.53 16.39
C MET A 8 -7.12 15.24 16.88
N GLU A 9 -7.27 15.42 18.20
CA GLU A 9 -8.38 16.15 18.80
C GLU A 9 -8.15 17.67 18.80
N ASP A 10 -6.99 18.10 19.29
CA ASP A 10 -6.64 19.51 19.48
C ASP A 10 -6.48 20.25 18.14
N GLN A 11 -6.02 19.55 17.08
CA GLN A 11 -5.68 20.14 15.78
C GLN A 11 -6.50 19.55 14.62
N ARG A 12 -7.73 19.10 14.88
CA ARG A 12 -8.58 18.41 13.89
C ARG A 12 -8.85 19.20 12.59
N ASP A 13 -8.80 20.53 12.67
CA ASP A 13 -9.09 21.43 11.55
C ASP A 13 -7.81 21.87 10.79
N GLU A 14 -6.63 21.48 11.28
CA GLU A 14 -5.32 21.90 10.77
C GLU A 14 -4.44 20.74 10.26
N VAL A 15 -4.71 19.50 10.70
CA VAL A 15 -3.85 18.35 10.44
C VAL A 15 -4.63 17.15 9.89
N VAL A 16 -4.06 16.50 8.87
CA VAL A 16 -4.48 15.18 8.39
C VAL A 16 -3.43 14.16 8.80
N VAL A 17 -3.86 13.10 9.48
CA VAL A 17 -2.99 11.99 9.89
C VAL A 17 -3.25 10.77 9.00
N ILE A 18 -2.20 10.29 8.34
CA ILE A 18 -2.23 9.06 7.54
C ILE A 18 -1.28 8.05 8.21
N VAL A 19 -1.81 6.87 8.50
CA VAL A 19 -1.05 5.72 9.00
C VAL A 19 -1.09 4.62 7.96
N ALA A 20 0.04 3.95 7.75
CA ALA A 20 0.19 2.87 6.78
C ALA A 20 1.01 1.75 7.41
N GLY A 21 0.64 0.52 7.09
CA GLY A 21 1.26 -0.69 7.62
C GLY A 21 0.51 -1.92 7.14
N TYR A 22 1.01 -3.10 7.49
CA TYR A 22 0.37 -4.36 7.15
C TYR A 22 -0.99 -4.49 7.84
N THR A 23 -1.96 -5.12 7.19
CA THR A 23 -3.35 -5.24 7.67
C THR A 23 -3.43 -5.68 9.14
N ALA A 24 -2.75 -6.78 9.50
CA ALA A 24 -2.77 -7.31 10.87
C ALA A 24 -2.09 -6.37 11.89
N GLU A 25 -1.09 -5.60 11.48
CA GLU A 25 -0.45 -4.59 12.34
C GLU A 25 -1.37 -3.39 12.55
N MET A 26 -2.06 -2.95 11.50
CA MET A 26 -3.04 -1.87 11.56
C MET A 26 -4.26 -2.24 12.40
N GLU A 27 -4.76 -3.46 12.28
CA GLU A 27 -5.83 -3.97 13.14
C GLU A 27 -5.42 -3.97 14.62
N ARG A 28 -4.22 -4.48 14.92
CA ARG A 28 -3.66 -4.42 16.29
C ARG A 28 -3.51 -2.99 16.78
N PHE A 29 -3.01 -2.09 15.95
CA PHE A 29 -2.82 -0.68 16.28
C PHE A 29 -4.15 0.01 16.63
N LEU A 30 -5.20 -0.21 15.82
CA LEU A 30 -6.53 0.35 16.06
C LEU A 30 -7.19 -0.23 17.32
N ALA A 31 -6.88 -1.49 17.65
CA ALA A 31 -7.39 -2.16 18.84
C ALA A 31 -6.73 -1.71 20.17
N VAL A 32 -5.61 -0.98 20.14
CA VAL A 32 -4.89 -0.59 21.37
C VAL A 32 -5.72 0.31 22.29
N ASN A 33 -6.55 1.19 21.72
CA ASN A 33 -7.41 2.10 22.48
C ASN A 33 -8.63 2.49 21.62
N PRO A 34 -9.88 2.40 22.13
CA PRO A 34 -11.09 2.85 21.43
C PRO A 34 -11.01 4.28 20.87
N GLY A 35 -10.29 5.16 21.55
CA GLY A 35 -10.01 6.53 21.11
C GLY A 35 -9.33 6.55 19.74
N VAL A 36 -8.30 5.72 19.52
CA VAL A 36 -7.58 5.63 18.24
C VAL A 36 -8.52 5.18 17.14
N ALA A 37 -9.22 4.05 17.31
CA ALA A 37 -10.14 3.52 16.32
C ALA A 37 -11.20 4.55 15.90
N SER A 38 -11.75 5.30 16.86
CA SER A 38 -12.79 6.30 16.58
C SER A 38 -12.32 7.52 15.77
N ARG A 39 -11.01 7.83 15.75
CA ARG A 39 -10.47 8.97 14.99
C ARG A 39 -10.00 8.57 13.57
N PHE A 40 -9.91 7.27 13.25
CA PHE A 40 -9.66 6.78 11.89
C PHE A 40 -10.97 6.37 11.22
N SER A 41 -11.67 7.34 10.61
CA SER A 41 -12.98 7.12 9.96
C SER A 41 -12.90 6.51 8.56
N ARG A 42 -11.70 6.41 7.99
CA ARG A 42 -11.45 5.85 6.65
C ARG A 42 -10.31 4.86 6.69
N THR A 43 -10.57 3.68 6.15
CA THR A 43 -9.57 2.64 5.91
C THR A 43 -9.55 2.34 4.43
N ILE A 44 -8.36 2.36 3.84
CA ILE A 44 -8.13 1.98 2.44
C ILE A 44 -7.21 0.77 2.46
N THR A 45 -7.69 -0.35 1.93
CA THR A 45 -6.90 -1.57 1.77
C THR A 45 -6.29 -1.58 0.39
N PHE A 46 -4.96 -1.68 0.33
CA PHE A 46 -4.23 -1.91 -0.91
C PHE A 46 -4.04 -3.42 -1.07
N GLY A 47 -4.59 -3.98 -2.14
CA GLY A 47 -4.35 -5.37 -2.50
C GLY A 47 -3.02 -5.55 -3.22
N ASP A 48 -2.55 -6.78 -3.27
CA ASP A 48 -1.38 -7.15 -4.05
C ASP A 48 -1.68 -6.99 -5.56
N TYR A 49 -0.65 -6.68 -6.33
CA TYR A 49 -0.75 -6.59 -7.79
C TYR A 49 -0.95 -7.98 -8.42
N GLY A 50 -1.81 -8.04 -9.42
CA GLY A 50 -1.94 -9.23 -10.27
C GLY A 50 -0.74 -9.40 -11.22
N PRO A 51 -0.55 -10.59 -11.81
CA PRO A 51 0.55 -10.85 -12.75
C PRO A 51 0.62 -9.86 -13.92
N GLU A 52 -0.52 -9.47 -14.48
CA GLU A 52 -0.60 -8.49 -15.58
C GLU A 52 -0.27 -7.06 -15.12
N GLU A 53 -0.55 -6.72 -13.87
CA GLU A 53 -0.18 -5.44 -13.27
C GLU A 53 1.33 -5.39 -13.01
N LEU A 54 1.91 -6.48 -12.52
CA LEU A 54 3.36 -6.61 -12.34
C LEU A 54 4.11 -6.51 -13.67
N LEU A 55 3.62 -7.15 -14.73
CA LEU A 55 4.20 -7.01 -16.07
C LEU A 55 4.18 -5.54 -16.52
N ARG A 56 3.04 -4.85 -16.38
CA ARG A 56 2.94 -3.42 -16.74
C ARG A 56 3.88 -2.53 -15.94
N ILE A 57 4.09 -2.82 -14.65
CA ILE A 57 5.07 -2.10 -13.82
C ILE A 57 6.49 -2.31 -14.35
N VAL A 58 6.85 -3.52 -14.75
CA VAL A 58 8.17 -3.80 -15.33
C VAL A 58 8.35 -3.09 -16.67
N GLU A 59 7.33 -3.13 -17.54
CA GLU A 59 7.35 -2.41 -18.82
C GLU A 59 7.54 -0.90 -18.61
N GLN A 60 6.79 -0.31 -17.67
CA GLN A 60 6.93 1.10 -17.31
C GLN A 60 8.33 1.42 -16.78
N GLN A 61 8.87 0.59 -15.88
CA GLN A 61 10.22 0.81 -15.36
C GLN A 61 11.31 0.65 -16.43
N ALA A 62 11.14 -0.29 -17.36
CA ALA A 62 12.07 -0.46 -18.47
C ALA A 62 12.10 0.80 -19.35
N GLU A 63 10.92 1.31 -19.72
CA GLU A 63 10.79 2.54 -20.50
C GLU A 63 11.41 3.74 -19.78
N GLU A 64 11.12 3.94 -18.49
CA GLU A 64 11.67 5.03 -17.68
C GLU A 64 13.21 5.02 -17.58
N HIS A 65 13.82 3.85 -17.70
CA HIS A 65 15.27 3.65 -17.61
C HIS A 65 15.93 3.40 -18.97
N GLU A 66 15.23 3.66 -20.08
CA GLU A 66 15.72 3.49 -21.45
C GLU A 66 16.15 2.03 -21.79
N TYR A 67 15.47 1.05 -21.19
CA TYR A 67 15.59 -0.37 -21.54
C TYR A 67 14.43 -0.83 -22.42
N GLU A 68 14.73 -1.75 -23.34
CA GLU A 68 13.72 -2.48 -24.11
C GLU A 68 13.67 -3.94 -23.67
N LEU A 69 12.45 -4.46 -23.51
CA LEU A 69 12.25 -5.88 -23.29
C LEU A 69 12.46 -6.62 -24.62
N ALA A 70 13.42 -7.54 -24.65
CA ALA A 70 13.64 -8.39 -25.82
C ALA A 70 12.41 -9.27 -26.12
N ASP A 71 12.25 -9.69 -27.37
CA ASP A 71 11.15 -10.55 -27.80
C ASP A 71 10.97 -11.78 -26.89
N GLY A 72 9.73 -12.04 -26.47
CA GLY A 72 9.38 -13.15 -25.57
C GLY A 72 9.66 -12.90 -24.08
N THR A 73 10.32 -11.80 -23.70
CA THR A 73 10.59 -11.47 -22.28
C THR A 73 9.30 -11.21 -21.52
N GLY A 74 8.33 -10.49 -22.11
CA GLY A 74 7.04 -10.22 -21.46
C GLY A 74 6.26 -11.50 -21.16
N GLU A 75 6.25 -12.47 -22.08
CA GLU A 75 5.60 -13.78 -21.88
C GLU A 75 6.27 -14.57 -20.76
N ALA A 76 7.62 -14.55 -20.72
CA ALA A 76 8.38 -15.22 -19.68
C ALA A 76 8.11 -14.60 -18.30
N LEU A 77 8.06 -13.26 -18.21
CA LEU A 77 7.73 -12.52 -16.99
C LEU A 77 6.31 -12.81 -16.51
N LEU A 78 5.32 -12.78 -17.43
CA LEU A 78 3.94 -13.08 -17.07
C LEU A 78 3.81 -14.50 -16.51
N LYS A 79 4.41 -15.49 -17.18
CA LYS A 79 4.44 -16.87 -16.70
C LYS A 79 5.12 -16.99 -15.33
N TYR A 80 6.20 -16.24 -15.11
CA TYR A 80 6.90 -16.21 -13.83
C TYR A 80 6.00 -15.63 -12.73
N PHE A 81 5.37 -14.48 -12.94
CA PHE A 81 4.48 -13.85 -11.95
C PHE A 81 3.23 -14.68 -11.67
N THR A 82 2.67 -15.38 -12.66
CA THR A 82 1.54 -16.31 -12.43
C THR A 82 1.94 -17.53 -11.60
N ALA A 83 3.22 -17.95 -11.63
CA ALA A 83 3.71 -19.12 -10.91
C ALA A 83 4.19 -18.81 -9.48
N ILE A 84 4.34 -17.53 -9.14
CA ILE A 84 4.71 -17.11 -7.78
C ILE A 84 3.44 -17.09 -6.92
N PRO A 85 3.50 -17.71 -5.72
CA PRO A 85 2.38 -17.70 -4.77
C PRO A 85 2.15 -16.34 -4.12
#